data_AF-A0A191HWL1-F1
#
_entry.id   AF-A0A191HWL1-F1
#
_cell.length_a   1.000
_cell.length_b   1.000
_cell.length_c   1.000
_cell.angle_alpha   90.00
_cell.angle_beta   90.00
_cell.angle_gamma   90.00
#
_symmetry.space_group_name_H-M   'P 1'
#
loop_
_entity.id
_entity.type
_entity.pdbx_description
1 polymer ?
#
loop_
_entity_poly.entity_id
_entity_poly.type
_entity_poly.pdbx_seq_one_letter_code
_entity_poly.pdbx_strand_id
1 'polypeptide(L)' 'MKKISIKNMAVFGTLIALIVVSIMILRFPIPFPPGAYIHLGDAFIYLGAILGPLGGFLVGGLEQQLLI' A
#
# COMPACT_ATOMS: atom_id res chain seq x y z
N MET A 1 2.49 20.70 13.19
CA MET A 1 2.20 19.85 12.01
C MET A 1 2.94 20.43 10.81
N LYS A 2 3.83 19.66 10.16
CA LYS A 2 4.55 20.12 8.95
C LYS A 2 3.53 20.20 7.80
N LYS A 3 3.44 21.34 7.10
CA LYS A 3 2.51 21.48 5.95
C LYS A 3 2.85 20.40 4.92
N ILE A 4 1.87 19.58 4.56
CA ILE A 4 2.00 18.62 3.46
C ILE A 4 2.07 19.43 2.18
N SER A 5 3.13 19.22 1.39
CA SER A 5 3.27 19.87 0.09
C SER A 5 2.43 19.15 -0.96
N ILE A 6 2.07 19.85 -2.03
CA ILE A 6 1.37 19.27 -3.19
C ILE A 6 2.17 18.09 -3.77
N LYS A 7 3.51 18.19 -3.78
CA LYS A 7 4.39 17.09 -4.19
C LYS A 7 4.19 15.84 -3.32
N ASN A 8 4.10 16.00 -2.00
CA ASN A 8 3.90 14.86 -1.11
C ASN A 8 2.52 14.23 -1.32
N MET A 9 1.47 15.04 -1.53
CA MET A 9 0.14 14.52 -1.87
C MET A 9 0.16 13.72 -3.18
N ALA A 10 0.82 14.24 -4.22
CA ALA A 10 0.95 13.55 -5.49
C ALA A 10 1.67 12.20 -5.32
N VAL A 11 2.80 12.18 -4.59
CA VAL A 11 3.56 10.95 -4.32
C VAL A 11 2.72 9.92 -3.54
N PHE A 12 2.00 10.34 -2.50
CA PHE A 12 1.12 9.44 -1.76
C PHE A 12 -0.02 8.90 -2.63
N GLY A 13 -0.65 9.75 -3.44
CA GLY A 13 -1.70 9.33 -4.37
C GLY A 13 -1.19 8.32 -5.42
N THR A 14 0.00 8.53 -5.97
CA THR A 14 0.62 7.59 -6.91
C THR A 14 0.95 6.26 -6.25
N LEU A 15 1.46 6.27 -5.01
CA LEU A 15 1.73 5.04 -4.26
C LEU A 15 0.45 4.25 -3.98
N ILE A 16 -0.63 4.92 -3.57
CA ILE A 16 -1.94 4.29 -3.35
C ILE A 16 -2.49 3.69 -4.64
N ALA A 17 -2.42 4.41 -5.76
CA ALA A 17 -2.87 3.90 -7.05
C ALA A 17 -2.07 2.66 -7.50
N LEU A 18 -0.75 2.68 -7.30
CA LEU A 18 0.12 1.55 -7.63
C LEU A 18 -0.17 0.33 -6.76
N ILE A 19 -0.47 0.55 -5.47
CA ILE A 19 -0.92 -0.49 -4.56
C ILE A 19 -2.19 -1.12 -5.10
N VAL A 20 -3.25 -0.34 -5.35
CA VAL A 20 -4.55 -0.85 -5.83
C VAL A 20 -4.38 -1.73 -7.07
N VAL A 21 -3.60 -1.27 -8.05
CA VAL A 21 -3.30 -2.05 -9.27
C VAL A 21 -2.57 -3.35 -8.93
N SER A 22 -1.59 -3.30 -8.03
CA SER A 22 -0.83 -4.48 -7.61
C SER A 22 -1.70 -5.51 -6.90
N ILE A 23 -2.61 -5.11 -6.01
CA ILE A 23 -3.49 -6.04 -5.28
C ILE A 23 -4.56 -6.68 -6.16
N MET A 24 -5.03 -5.94 -7.17
CA MET A 24 -6.04 -6.44 -8.12
C MET A 24 -5.44 -7.42 -9.14
N ILE A 25 -4.21 -7.17 -9.60
CA ILE A 25 -3.59 -7.94 -10.69
C ILE A 25 -2.71 -9.06 -10.16
N LEU A 26 -1.93 -8.81 -9.10
CA LEU A 26 -0.85 -9.69 -8.64
C LEU A 26 -1.23 -10.37 -7.32
N ARG A 27 -2.00 -11.45 -7.42
CA ARG A 27 -2.28 -12.37 -6.30
C ARG A 27 -1.51 -13.66 -6.49
N PHE A 28 -0.45 -13.83 -5.71
CA PHE A 28 0.36 -15.05 -5.76
C PHE A 28 -0.15 -16.05 -4.73
N PRO A 29 -0.77 -17.18 -5.13
CA PRO A 29 -1.23 -18.18 -4.18
C PRO A 29 -0.02 -18.82 -3.50
N ILE A 30 -0.09 -18.96 -2.18
CA ILE A 30 0.91 -19.70 -1.42
C ILE A 30 0.38 -21.08 -1.04
N PRO A 31 1.24 -22.11 -1.07
CA PRO A 31 0.82 -23.49 -0.82
C PRO A 31 0.41 -23.73 0.63
N PHE A 32 0.80 -22.86 1.56
CA PHE A 32 0.44 -22.96 2.96
C PHE A 32 0.46 -21.57 3.62
N PRO A 33 -0.58 -21.16 4.37
CA PRO A 33 -1.85 -21.86 4.62
C PRO A 33 -2.83 -21.84 3.42
N PRO A 34 -3.78 -22.79 3.33
CA PRO A 34 -4.71 -22.89 2.19
C PRO A 34 -5.55 -21.63 2.02
N GLY A 35 -5.59 -21.09 0.81
CA GLY A 35 -6.36 -19.88 0.49
C GLY A 35 -5.65 -18.57 0.86
N ALA A 36 -4.42 -18.63 1.36
CA ALA A 36 -3.60 -17.45 1.55
C ALA A 36 -2.94 -17.02 0.23
N TYR A 37 -2.83 -15.71 0.07
CA TYR A 37 -2.19 -15.07 -1.07
C TYR A 37 -1.13 -14.11 -0.56
N ILE A 38 -0.01 -14.04 -1.25
CA ILE A 38 0.92 -12.93 -1.06
C ILE A 38 0.41 -11.77 -1.89
N HIS A 39 0.25 -10.62 -1.23
CA HIS A 39 -0.09 -9.37 -1.86
C HIS A 39 1.17 -8.54 -2.03
N LEU A 40 1.51 -8.26 -3.29
CA LEU A 40 2.65 -7.39 -3.58
C LEU A 40 2.40 -5.95 -3.09
N GLY A 41 1.13 -5.59 -2.84
CA GLY A 41 0.69 -4.34 -2.22
C GLY A 41 1.37 -4.05 -0.88
N ASP A 42 1.57 -5.09 -0.06
CA ASP A 42 2.20 -5.01 1.26
C ASP A 42 3.60 -4.41 1.19
N ALA A 43 4.35 -4.68 0.12
CA ALA A 43 5.70 -4.16 -0.09
C ALA A 43 5.70 -2.62 -0.23
N PHE A 44 4.65 -2.06 -0.83
CA PHE A 44 4.54 -0.62 -1.06
C PHE A 44 4.11 0.16 0.20
N ILE A 45 3.52 -0.52 1.19
CA ILE A 45 3.26 0.07 2.52
C ILE A 45 4.58 0.51 3.15
N TYR A 46 5.63 -0.32 3.03
CA TYR A 46 6.97 0.03 3.53
C TYR A 46 7.56 1.23 2.79
N LEU A 47 7.32 1.39 1.48
CA LEU A 47 7.68 2.62 0.75
C LEU A 47 6.93 3.85 1.29
N GLY A 48 5.63 3.71 1.60
CA GLY A 48 4.84 4.75 2.22
C GLY A 48 5.36 5.14 3.61
N ALA A 49 5.83 4.17 4.39
CA ALA A 49 6.41 4.38 5.71
C ALA A 49 7.74 5.16 5.67
N ILE A 50 8.54 5.01 4.60
CA ILE A 50 9.77 5.79 4.38
C ILE A 50 9.47 7.29 4.22
N LEU A 51 8.31 7.64 3.65
CA LEU A 51 7.86 9.03 3.53
C LEU A 51 7.36 9.63 4.86
N GLY A 52 7.33 8.83 5.92
CA GLY A 52 6.97 9.20 7.28
C GLY A 52 5.80 8.37 7.83
N PRO A 53 5.55 8.45 9.14
CA PRO A 53 4.53 7.62 9.82
C PRO A 53 3.11 7.84 9.27
N LEU A 54 2.79 9.07 8.84
CA LEU A 54 1.51 9.39 8.18
C LEU A 54 1.38 8.71 6.81
N GLY A 55 2.47 8.58 6.08
CA GLY A 55 2.50 7.90 4.79
C GLY A 55 2.22 6.41 4.94
N GLY A 56 2.92 5.76 5.87
CA GLY A 56 2.68 4.34 6.19
C GLY A 56 1.25 4.09 6.68
N PHE A 57 0.71 4.97 7.52
CA PHE A 57 -0.67 4.84 8.02
C PHE A 57 -1.73 4.97 6.92
N LEU A 58 -1.63 6.01 6.07
CA LEU A 58 -2.61 6.22 5.00
C LEU A 58 -2.53 5.12 3.95
N VAL A 59 -1.32 4.73 3.59
CA VAL A 59 -1.08 3.74 2.55
C VAL A 59 -1.48 2.34 3.04
N GLY A 60 -1.03 1.94 4.24
CA GLY A 60 -1.35 0.63 4.82
C GLY A 60 -2.81 0.49 5.26
N GLY A 61 -3.43 1.56 5.77
CA GLY A 61 -4.84 1.54 6.13
C GLY A 61 -5.75 1.32 4.91
N LEU A 62 -5.46 1.98 3.80
CA LEU A 62 -6.23 1.80 2.55
C LEU A 62 -5.99 0.43 1.92
N GLU A 63 -4.75 -0.06 1.98
CA GLU A 63 -4.36 -1.38 1.48
C GLU A 63 -5.13 -2.49 2.22
N GLN A 64 -5.08 -2.51 3.55
CA GLN A 64 -5.79 -3.51 4.37
C GLN A 64 -7.30 -3.49 4.11
N GLN A 65 -7.87 -2.31 3.85
CA GLN A 65 -9.30 -2.15 3.58
C GLN A 65 -9.71 -2.65 2.18
N LEU A 66 -8.78 -2.70 1.22
CA LEU A 66 -8.98 -3.27 -0.11
C LEU A 66 -8.78 -4.80 -0.14
N LEU A 67 -8.17 -5.37 0.89
CA LEU A 67 -7.92 -6.80 1.05
C LEU A 67 -9.04 -7.58 1.77
N ILE A 68 -9.98 -6.86 2.41
CA ILE A 68 -11.17 -7.45 3.06
C ILE A 68 -12.19 -7.86 2.01
#